data_AF-A0A4Z0NCA9-F1
#
_entry.id   AF-A0A4Z0NCA9-F1
#
_cell.length_a   1.000
_cell.length_b   1.000
_cell.length_c   1.000
_cell.angle_alpha   90.00
_cell.angle_beta   90.00
_cell.angle_gamma   90.00
#
_symmetry.space_group_name_H-M   'P 1'
#
loop_
_entity.id
_entity.type
_entity.pdbx_description
1 polymer ?
#
loop_
_entity_poly.entity_id
_entity_poly.type
_entity_poly.pdbx_seq_one_letter_code
_entity_poly.pdbx_strand_id
1 'polypeptide(L)'
;MRPERVARGLGDVSKSQADYLKLPLADGGEGTVEAMVEATAGRIVHVEVTGPLGHRVNAFYGLSGDARSAFIEMAAASGLEQVPPAQRDPLKTTSWGTGELIRPALDAGVGHIIIGIGGSESIDVGAGMVQALGARLRDAQGD
;
A
#
# COMPACT_ATOMS: atom_id res chain seq x y z
N MET A 1 -5.23 14.55 12.34
CA MET A 1 -5.74 15.94 12.23
C MET A 1 -5.64 16.36 10.76
N ARG A 2 -6.68 16.90 10.12
CA ARG A 2 -6.59 17.27 8.69
C ARG A 2 -5.77 18.56 8.51
N PRO A 3 -4.73 18.59 7.65
CA PRO A 3 -3.86 19.76 7.44
C PRO A 3 -4.63 21.04 7.11
N GLU A 4 -5.76 20.89 6.41
CA GLU A 4 -6.72 21.95 6.06
C GLU A 4 -7.13 22.81 7.26
N ARG A 5 -7.34 22.18 8.43
CA ARG A 5 -7.83 22.85 9.64
C ARG A 5 -6.75 23.72 10.28
N VAL A 6 -5.49 23.28 10.20
CA VAL A 6 -4.34 24.02 10.75
C VAL A 6 -4.04 25.22 9.86
N ALA A 7 -3.96 25.04 8.54
CA ALA A 7 -3.72 26.13 7.60
C ALA A 7 -4.82 27.20 7.68
N ARG A 8 -6.09 26.78 7.73
CA ARG A 8 -7.22 27.71 7.91
C ARG A 8 -7.14 28.46 9.23
N GLY A 9 -6.91 27.76 10.35
CA GLY A 9 -6.82 28.40 11.67
C GLY A 9 -5.65 29.38 11.78
N LEU A 10 -4.51 29.11 11.13
CA LEU A 10 -3.38 30.03 11.07
C LEU A 10 -3.68 31.25 10.18
N GLY A 11 -4.38 31.04 9.05
CA GLY A 11 -4.83 32.12 8.17
C GLY A 11 -5.83 33.07 8.82
N ASP A 12 -6.70 32.55 9.68
CA ASP A 12 -7.70 33.35 10.42
C ASP A 12 -7.06 34.28 11.48
N VAL A 13 -5.81 34.02 11.90
CA VAL A 13 -5.12 34.76 12.99
C VAL A 13 -3.94 35.62 12.49
N SER A 14 -3.34 35.26 11.35
CA SER A 14 -2.16 35.97 10.83
C SER A 14 -2.51 37.35 10.25
N LYS A 15 -1.89 38.42 10.79
CA LYS A 15 -2.00 39.80 10.28
C LYS A 15 -1.12 40.10 9.05
N SER A 16 -0.23 39.18 8.69
CA SER A 16 0.65 39.25 7.52
C SER A 16 0.35 38.11 6.55
N GLN A 17 0.47 38.34 5.24
CA GLN A 17 0.47 37.26 4.25
C GLN A 17 1.65 36.34 4.54
N ALA A 18 1.36 35.11 4.96
CA ALA A 18 2.34 34.04 5.15
C ALA A 18 2.12 32.97 4.08
N ASP A 19 3.22 32.43 3.56
CA ASP A 19 3.17 31.33 2.60
C ASP A 19 3.10 30.00 3.36
N TYR A 20 2.06 29.21 3.09
CA TYR A 20 1.84 27.91 3.70
C TYR A 20 2.10 26.80 2.70
N LEU A 21 3.05 25.91 3.03
CA LEU A 21 3.24 24.64 2.32
C LEU A 21 2.65 23.50 3.15
N LYS A 22 1.62 22.86 2.62
CA LYS A 22 1.07 21.63 3.21
C LYS A 22 1.91 20.45 2.74
N LEU A 23 2.45 19.69 3.68
CA LEU A 23 3.15 18.44 3.40
C LEU A 23 2.54 17.35 4.29
N PRO A 24 1.62 16.52 3.77
CA PRO A 24 1.07 15.40 4.53
C PRO A 24 2.19 14.40 4.83
N LEU A 25 2.15 13.80 6.02
CA LEU A 25 3.14 12.86 6.52
C LEU A 25 2.45 11.57 6.93
N ALA A 26 3.18 10.46 6.83
CA ALA A 26 2.78 9.15 7.32
C ALA A 26 3.99 8.41 7.89
N ASP A 27 3.73 7.38 8.71
CA ASP A 27 4.75 6.59 9.41
C ASP A 27 5.03 5.22 8.76
N GLY A 28 4.39 4.93 7.61
CA GLY A 28 4.48 3.65 6.92
C GLY A 28 3.35 2.67 7.24
N GLY A 29 2.42 3.04 8.12
CA GLY A 29 1.17 2.33 8.37
C GLY A 29 0.04 2.71 7.40
N GLU A 30 -1.21 2.54 7.86
CA GLU A 30 -2.42 2.89 7.14
C GLU A 30 -2.44 4.38 6.73
N GLY A 31 -2.80 4.66 5.48
CA GLY A 31 -2.92 6.03 4.96
C GLY A 31 -1.60 6.61 4.42
N THR A 32 -0.54 5.80 4.37
CA THR A 32 0.75 6.17 3.78
C THR A 32 0.62 6.38 2.29
N VAL A 33 -0.11 5.53 1.58
CA VAL A 33 -0.31 5.64 0.13
C VAL A 33 -0.97 6.97 -0.22
N GLU A 34 -2.04 7.34 0.49
CA GLU A 34 -2.76 8.60 0.29
C GLU A 34 -1.88 9.80 0.59
N ALA A 35 -1.15 9.79 1.72
CA ALA A 35 -0.24 10.87 2.09
C ALA A 35 0.86 11.07 1.04
N MET A 36 1.46 9.97 0.56
CA MET A 36 2.51 10.03 -0.45
C MET A 36 1.99 10.46 -1.82
N VAL A 37 0.79 10.02 -2.22
CA VAL A 37 0.13 10.48 -3.45
C VAL A 37 -0.17 11.97 -3.37
N GLU A 38 -0.72 12.47 -2.26
CA GLU A 38 -0.99 13.90 -2.08
C GLU A 38 0.32 14.71 -2.09
N ALA A 39 1.34 14.28 -1.35
CA ALA A 39 2.63 14.97 -1.25
C ALA A 39 3.39 15.03 -2.59
N THR A 40 3.16 14.08 -3.49
CA THR A 40 3.88 13.97 -4.77
C THR A 40 3.03 14.32 -5.98
N ALA A 41 1.83 14.87 -5.79
CA ALA A 41 0.86 15.16 -6.84
C ALA A 41 0.59 13.94 -7.76
N GLY A 42 0.52 12.77 -7.13
CA GLY A 42 0.39 11.47 -7.76
C GLY A 42 -1.04 11.06 -8.04
N ARG A 43 -1.24 9.74 -8.19
CA ARG A 43 -2.57 9.13 -8.34
C ARG A 43 -2.66 7.76 -7.68
N ILE A 44 -3.87 7.38 -7.28
CA ILE A 44 -4.21 6.03 -6.84
C ILE A 44 -4.58 5.18 -8.07
N VAL A 45 -4.08 3.95 -8.11
CA VAL A 45 -4.41 2.94 -9.11
C VAL A 45 -5.09 1.77 -8.40
N HIS A 46 -6.31 1.45 -8.81
CA HIS A 46 -7.06 0.31 -8.30
C HIS A 46 -6.77 -0.93 -9.15
N VAL A 47 -6.61 -2.08 -8.50
CA VAL A 47 -6.32 -3.34 -9.15
C VAL A 47 -6.96 -4.49 -8.37
N GLU A 48 -7.54 -5.43 -9.09
CA GLU A 48 -8.05 -6.66 -8.49
C GLU A 48 -6.88 -7.62 -8.25
N VAL A 49 -6.72 -8.08 -7.01
CA VAL A 49 -5.63 -8.96 -6.57
C VAL A 49 -6.15 -10.12 -5.73
N THR A 50 -5.28 -11.05 -5.41
CA THR A 50 -5.56 -12.20 -4.54
C THR A 50 -5.45 -11.78 -3.08
N GLY A 51 -6.57 -11.80 -2.38
CA GLY A 51 -6.68 -11.52 -0.95
C GLY A 51 -6.02 -12.59 -0.07
N PRO A 52 -5.99 -12.38 1.25
CA PRO A 52 -5.29 -13.26 2.18
C PRO A 52 -5.80 -14.71 2.13
N LEU A 53 -7.10 -14.92 1.91
CA LEU A 53 -7.72 -16.24 1.83
C LEU A 53 -7.78 -16.82 0.39
N GLY A 54 -7.06 -16.22 -0.56
CA GLY A 54 -7.05 -16.66 -1.96
C GLY A 54 -8.21 -16.17 -2.83
N HIS A 55 -9.17 -15.45 -2.25
CA HIS A 55 -10.28 -14.83 -3.00
C HIS A 55 -9.87 -13.51 -3.65
N ARG A 56 -10.54 -13.09 -4.72
CA ARG A 56 -10.26 -11.80 -5.36
C ARG A 56 -10.76 -10.64 -4.50
N VAL A 57 -9.93 -9.61 -4.34
CA VAL A 57 -10.24 -8.37 -3.62
C VAL A 57 -9.82 -7.17 -4.47
N ASN A 58 -10.55 -6.06 -4.34
CA ASN A 58 -10.13 -4.79 -4.91
C ASN A 58 -9.11 -4.15 -3.96
N ALA A 59 -7.88 -4.02 -4.43
CA ALA A 59 -6.80 -3.34 -3.74
C ALA A 59 -6.37 -2.10 -4.52
N PHE A 60 -5.38 -1.39 -3.99
CA PHE A 60 -4.86 -0.19 -4.63
C PHE A 60 -3.38 0.02 -4.29
N TYR A 61 -2.72 0.82 -5.12
CA TYR A 61 -1.40 1.38 -4.87
C TYR A 61 -1.33 2.82 -5.40
N GLY A 62 -0.33 3.57 -4.96
CA GLY A 62 -0.06 4.93 -5.41
C GLY A 62 1.09 5.01 -6.39
N LEU A 63 1.02 5.97 -7.32
CA LEU A 63 2.14 6.40 -8.16
C LEU A 63 2.42 7.88 -7.91
N SER A 64 3.70 8.26 -7.85
CA SER A 64 4.10 9.66 -7.79
C SER A 64 3.71 10.43 -9.06
N GLY A 65 3.60 11.76 -8.97
CA GLY A 65 3.21 12.60 -10.11
C GLY A 65 4.19 12.54 -11.29
N ASP A 66 5.47 12.27 -11.02
CA ASP A 66 6.51 12.02 -12.03
C ASP A 66 6.58 10.55 -12.50
N ALA A 67 5.72 9.68 -11.97
CA ALA A 67 5.66 8.24 -12.22
C ALA A 67 6.98 7.49 -11.95
N ARG A 68 7.88 8.03 -11.12
CA ARG A 68 9.16 7.39 -10.79
C ARG A 68 9.12 6.54 -9.52
N SER A 69 8.12 6.76 -8.67
CA SER A 69 7.93 6.03 -7.41
C SER A 69 6.55 5.39 -7.35
N ALA A 70 6.48 4.19 -6.77
CA ALA A 70 5.23 3.57 -6.33
C ALA A 70 5.15 3.51 -4.81
N PHE A 71 3.94 3.62 -4.28
CA PHE A 71 3.61 3.53 -2.86
C PHE A 71 2.63 2.38 -2.68
N ILE A 72 2.99 1.38 -1.88
CA ILE A 72 2.19 0.17 -1.69
C ILE A 72 1.93 -0.01 -0.20
N GLU A 73 0.69 -0.29 0.16
CA GLU A 73 0.33 -0.83 1.47
C GLU A 73 -0.03 -2.30 1.30
N MET A 74 0.74 -3.18 1.92
CA MET A 74 0.47 -4.62 1.93
C MET A 74 -0.95 -4.91 2.43
N ALA A 75 -1.43 -4.17 3.42
CA ALA A 75 -2.76 -4.36 4.00
C ALA A 75 -3.90 -4.25 2.95
N ALA A 76 -3.72 -3.47 1.88
CA ALA A 76 -4.70 -3.35 0.82
C ALA A 76 -4.98 -4.69 0.13
N ALA A 77 -3.96 -5.55 0.00
CA ALA A 77 -4.08 -6.88 -0.61
C ALA A 77 -4.10 -8.03 0.42
N SER A 78 -3.28 -7.94 1.46
CA SER A 78 -2.95 -9.04 2.39
C SER A 78 -3.25 -8.67 3.87
N GLY A 79 -4.15 -7.71 4.10
CA GLY A 79 -4.43 -7.17 5.43
C GLY A 79 -5.44 -7.94 6.28
N LEU A 80 -5.36 -7.73 7.59
CA LEU A 80 -6.27 -8.27 8.61
C LEU A 80 -7.74 -7.86 8.42
N GLU A 81 -7.98 -6.69 7.86
CA GLU A 81 -9.33 -6.19 7.60
C GLU A 81 -10.02 -6.91 6.44
N GLN A 82 -9.25 -7.54 5.55
CA GLN A 82 -9.76 -8.35 4.44
C GLN A 82 -10.23 -9.74 4.90
N VAL A 83 -10.01 -10.11 6.17
CA VAL A 83 -10.36 -11.42 6.73
C VAL A 83 -11.40 -11.27 7.85
N PRO A 84 -12.64 -11.76 7.63
CA PRO A 84 -13.65 -11.78 8.69
C PRO A 84 -13.12 -12.50 9.93
N PRO A 85 -13.42 -12.03 11.16
CA PRO A 85 -12.87 -12.63 12.39
C PRO A 85 -13.07 -14.15 12.51
N ALA A 86 -14.21 -14.66 12.03
CA ALA A 86 -14.53 -16.09 12.05
C ALA A 86 -13.70 -16.94 11.07
N GLN A 87 -12.99 -16.32 10.13
CA GLN A 87 -12.20 -16.99 9.08
C GLN A 87 -10.69 -16.75 9.25
N ARG A 88 -10.28 -16.10 10.34
CA ARG A 88 -8.86 -15.82 10.62
C ARG A 88 -8.14 -17.11 10.96
N ASP A 89 -7.31 -17.55 10.02
CA ASP A 89 -6.46 -18.73 10.13
C ASP A 89 -5.10 -18.40 9.49
N PRO A 90 -4.08 -18.02 10.29
CA PRO A 90 -2.82 -17.53 9.77
C PRO A 90 -2.08 -18.59 8.93
N LEU A 91 -2.36 -19.89 9.14
CA LEU A 91 -1.76 -20.98 8.37
C LEU A 91 -2.29 -21.07 6.94
N LYS A 92 -3.42 -20.43 6.63
CA LYS A 92 -4.05 -20.44 5.30
C LYS A 92 -3.89 -19.12 4.55
N THR A 93 -3.35 -18.11 5.21
CA THR A 93 -3.24 -16.77 4.65
C THR A 93 -2.02 -16.61 3.76
N THR A 94 -2.15 -15.87 2.67
CA THR A 94 -1.07 -15.64 1.69
C THR A 94 -0.79 -14.16 1.45
N SER A 95 0.47 -13.85 1.16
CA SER A 95 0.93 -12.54 0.72
C SER A 95 0.88 -12.36 -0.81
N TRP A 96 0.31 -13.30 -1.57
CA TRP A 96 0.29 -13.32 -3.05
C TRP A 96 -0.17 -11.99 -3.66
N GLY A 97 -1.28 -11.42 -3.17
CA GLY A 97 -1.80 -10.16 -3.69
C GLY A 97 -0.84 -8.97 -3.51
N THR A 98 0.04 -9.00 -2.51
CA THR A 98 1.09 -7.99 -2.37
C THR A 98 2.06 -8.04 -3.56
N GLY A 99 2.41 -9.24 -4.03
CA GLY A 99 3.19 -9.40 -5.26
C GLY A 99 2.45 -8.90 -6.51
N GLU A 100 1.13 -9.09 -6.56
CA GLU A 100 0.26 -8.54 -7.60
C GLU A 100 0.08 -7.00 -7.53
N LEU A 101 0.38 -6.36 -6.39
CA LEU A 101 0.50 -4.89 -6.31
C LEU A 101 1.87 -4.41 -6.81
N ILE A 102 2.93 -5.16 -6.51
CA ILE A 102 4.31 -4.83 -6.92
C ILE A 102 4.46 -4.95 -8.45
N ARG A 103 3.86 -5.98 -9.06
CA ARG A 103 3.99 -6.24 -10.50
C ARG A 103 3.55 -5.07 -11.40
N PRO A 104 2.33 -4.51 -11.28
CA PRO A 104 1.93 -3.37 -12.10
C PRO A 104 2.73 -2.09 -11.79
N ALA A 105 3.25 -1.93 -10.58
CA ALA A 105 4.19 -0.84 -10.27
C ALA A 105 5.50 -1.01 -11.06
N LEU A 106 6.04 -2.23 -11.15
CA LEU A 106 7.20 -2.53 -12.00
C LEU A 106 6.88 -2.35 -13.49
N ASP A 107 5.70 -2.78 -13.94
CA ASP A 107 5.25 -2.60 -15.33
C ASP A 107 5.09 -1.12 -15.70
N ALA A 108 4.81 -0.25 -14.72
CA ALA A 108 4.80 1.20 -14.89
C ALA A 108 6.21 1.82 -15.01
N GLY A 109 7.27 1.04 -14.84
CA GLY A 109 8.66 1.48 -15.01
C GLY A 109 9.21 2.30 -13.84
N VAL A 110 8.61 2.20 -12.65
CA VAL A 110 9.08 2.95 -11.47
C VAL A 110 10.50 2.52 -11.08
N GLY A 111 11.32 3.49 -10.70
CA GLY A 111 12.68 3.25 -10.21
C GLY A 111 12.75 3.09 -8.69
N HIS A 112 11.65 3.33 -7.99
CA HIS A 112 11.58 3.32 -6.52
C HIS A 112 10.22 2.79 -6.05
N ILE A 113 10.22 1.93 -5.05
CA ILE A 113 8.99 1.41 -4.43
C ILE A 113 9.11 1.55 -2.92
N ILE A 114 8.12 2.17 -2.30
CA ILE A 114 7.95 2.22 -0.84
C ILE A 114 6.81 1.28 -0.47
N ILE A 115 7.06 0.35 0.45
CA ILE A 115 6.09 -0.64 0.87
C ILE A 115 5.86 -0.53 2.39
N GLY A 116 4.65 -0.16 2.78
CA GLY A 116 4.17 -0.29 4.15
C GLY A 116 3.70 -1.73 4.40
N ILE A 117 4.26 -2.40 5.40
CA ILE A 117 3.98 -3.81 5.73
C ILE A 117 3.13 -4.01 6.99
N GLY A 118 2.65 -2.91 7.60
CA GLY A 118 1.77 -2.96 8.76
C GLY A 118 0.39 -3.54 8.43
N GLY A 119 -0.31 -4.05 9.45
CA GLY A 119 -1.70 -4.52 9.32
C GLY A 119 -1.89 -5.82 8.52
N SER A 120 -0.81 -6.57 8.27
CA SER A 120 -0.86 -7.85 7.56
C SER A 120 -1.53 -8.97 8.37
N GLU A 121 -2.23 -9.89 7.70
CA GLU A 121 -2.69 -11.15 8.33
C GLU A 121 -1.80 -12.35 7.97
N SER A 122 -1.03 -12.25 6.89
CA SER A 122 -0.19 -13.34 6.41
C SER A 122 1.07 -13.54 7.26
N ILE A 123 1.32 -14.79 7.67
CA ILE A 123 2.60 -15.22 8.30
C ILE A 123 3.46 -16.08 7.35
N ASP A 124 3.19 -16.04 6.05
CA ASP A 124 3.88 -16.84 5.02
C ASP A 124 5.30 -16.33 4.70
N VAL A 125 5.81 -15.36 5.47
CA VAL A 125 7.15 -14.75 5.32
C VAL A 125 7.39 -14.18 3.91
N GLY A 126 6.32 -13.81 3.21
CA GLY A 126 6.42 -13.28 1.84
C GLY A 126 6.55 -14.35 0.75
N ALA A 127 6.36 -15.64 1.08
CA ALA A 127 6.42 -16.74 0.11
C ALA A 127 5.45 -16.51 -1.06
N GLY A 128 4.18 -16.22 -0.76
CA GLY A 128 3.19 -15.92 -1.80
C GLY A 128 3.56 -14.70 -2.64
N MET A 129 4.01 -13.62 -1.99
CA MET A 129 4.46 -12.40 -2.66
C MET A 129 5.56 -12.68 -3.70
N VAL A 130 6.60 -13.44 -3.33
CA VAL A 130 7.70 -13.71 -4.27
C VAL A 130 7.30 -14.70 -5.36
N GLN A 131 6.40 -15.65 -5.07
CA GLN A 131 5.84 -16.56 -6.07
C GLN A 131 5.02 -15.82 -7.12
N ALA A 132 4.18 -14.86 -6.70
CA ALA A 132 3.44 -13.95 -7.59
C ALA A 132 4.37 -13.11 -8.47
N LEU A 133 5.58 -12.82 -7.98
CA LEU A 133 6.62 -12.13 -8.73
C LEU A 133 7.48 -13.06 -9.61
N GLY A 134 7.20 -14.37 -9.63
CA GLY A 134 7.82 -15.32 -10.55
C GLY A 134 8.83 -16.27 -9.90
N ALA A 135 9.10 -16.15 -8.59
CA ALA A 135 9.89 -17.15 -7.89
C ALA A 135 9.17 -18.52 -7.91
N ARG A 136 9.95 -19.59 -7.73
CA ARG A 136 9.43 -20.95 -7.59
C ARG A 136 9.90 -21.48 -6.25
N LEU A 137 9.01 -21.52 -5.27
CA LEU A 137 9.22 -22.16 -3.98
C LEU A 137 8.57 -23.53 -4.07
N ARG A 138 9.35 -24.59 -3.87
CA ARG A 138 8.95 -25.97 -4.07
C ARG A 138 9.31 -26.83 -2.88
N ASP A 139 8.59 -27.92 -2.71
CA ASP A 139 8.95 -28.96 -1.74
C ASP A 139 10.08 -29.88 -2.26
N ALA A 140 10.33 -30.99 -1.55
CA ALA A 140 11.37 -31.95 -1.90
C ALA A 140 11.03 -32.79 -3.15
N GLN A 141 9.76 -32.83 -3.54
CA GLN A 141 9.24 -33.54 -4.70
C GLN A 141 9.26 -32.63 -5.95
N GLY A 142 9.35 -31.32 -5.74
CA GLY A 142 9.41 -30.33 -6.81
C GLY A 142 8.06 -29.71 -7.16
N ASP A 143 7.05 -29.90 -6.31
CA ASP A 143 5.72 -29.27 -6.42
C ASP A 143 5.76 -27.81 -5.95
#